data_AF-A0A967Q757-F1
#
_entry.id   AF-A0A967Q757-F1
#
_cell.length_a   1.000
_cell.length_b   1.000
_cell.length_c   1.000
_cell.angle_alpha   90.00
_cell.angle_beta   90.00
_cell.angle_gamma   90.00
#
_symmetry.space_group_name_H-M   'P 1'
#
loop_
_entity.id
_entity.type
_entity.pdbx_description
1 polymer ?
#
loop_
_entity_poly.entity_id
_entity_poly.type
_entity_poly.pdbx_seq_one_letter_code
_entity_poly.pdbx_strand_id
1 'polypeptide(L)'
;MTDLVARDLQSLADQGEDPAELLTVFRQQCLAGDYRFGIALYEGRRLPSAFRPQALPLEDWQPFETANALVESITGGDARAESGFIERRLLEQALAKGRKKLTRRLKKIEQEERQAGTFEKQKICGELLLANLHRLEKGMRAVELDNYYEDPPVAVTIELDPLLTPQENAERYFRRYKKSRRGLDHLKRRVDETHEEQRWLEQLALDLDEAVTGVDLREIAEELTDAGFLPRQSRSVDPRKSPSLKDRVRKATSPSGFVLYWGRNPRTNDYVTRQLTTAADLWFHAHNIPGCHLVLKREGRSEVPDEDILHAAAVAAGYSRGQNDTRVEVMIADGRAVKKPKGARPGLVTVDRFRTVRVAPIRLPEE
;
A
#
# COMPACT_ATOMS: atom_id res chain seq x y z
N MET A 1 -16.52 14.36 41.06
CA MET A 1 -17.45 15.39 40.55
C MET A 1 -17.11 15.65 39.10
N THR A 2 -18.07 15.54 38.18
CA THR A 2 -17.87 15.85 36.75
C THR A 2 -17.86 17.36 36.53
N ASP A 3 -17.30 17.82 35.41
CA ASP A 3 -17.24 19.26 35.05
C ASP A 3 -18.66 19.88 35.00
N LEU A 4 -19.65 19.13 34.48
CA LEU A 4 -21.03 19.58 34.40
C LEU A 4 -21.68 19.79 35.78
N VAL A 5 -21.39 18.91 36.76
CA VAL A 5 -21.90 19.03 38.13
C VAL A 5 -21.22 20.17 38.89
N ALA A 6 -19.91 20.36 38.69
CA ALA A 6 -19.19 21.46 39.31
C ALA A 6 -19.74 22.82 38.84
N ARG A 7 -20.04 22.95 37.55
CA ARG A 7 -20.65 24.16 36.97
C ARG A 7 -22.08 24.38 37.42
N ASP A 8 -22.84 23.31 37.61
CA ASP A 8 -24.21 23.38 38.13
C ASP A 8 -24.25 23.90 39.57
N LEU A 9 -23.39 23.36 40.44
CA LEU A 9 -23.26 23.83 41.82
C LEU A 9 -22.77 25.28 41.89
N GLN A 10 -21.87 25.68 40.99
CA GLN A 10 -21.43 27.06 40.88
C GLN A 10 -22.58 27.98 40.45
N SER A 11 -23.41 27.57 39.47
CA SER A 11 -24.58 28.35 39.03
C SER A 11 -25.61 28.52 40.14
N LEU A 12 -25.86 27.48 40.96
CA LEU A 12 -26.75 27.56 42.12
C LEU A 12 -26.19 28.51 43.19
N ALA A 13 -24.88 28.46 43.46
CA ALA A 13 -24.22 29.39 44.37
C ALA A 13 -24.30 30.85 43.87
N ASP A 14 -24.11 31.08 42.57
CA ASP A 14 -24.22 32.40 41.95
C ASP A 14 -25.67 32.94 41.99
N GLN A 15 -26.66 32.06 42.11
CA GLN A 15 -28.08 32.39 42.30
C GLN A 15 -28.47 32.65 43.77
N GLY A 16 -27.50 32.55 44.70
CA GLY A 16 -27.66 32.94 46.10
C GLY A 16 -27.83 31.77 47.08
N GLU A 17 -27.64 30.53 46.64
CA GLU A 17 -27.61 29.37 47.55
C GLU A 17 -26.26 29.26 48.29
N ASP A 18 -26.27 28.78 49.53
CA ASP A 18 -25.04 28.62 50.31
C ASP A 18 -24.17 27.47 49.76
N PRO A 19 -22.91 27.72 49.34
CA PRO A 19 -22.03 26.68 48.82
C PRO A 19 -21.78 25.52 49.78
N ALA A 20 -21.76 25.77 51.09
CA ALA A 20 -21.53 24.72 52.09
C ALA A 20 -22.75 23.79 52.20
N GLU A 21 -23.95 24.34 52.15
CA GLU A 21 -25.21 23.58 52.11
C GLU A 21 -25.33 22.78 50.80
N LEU A 22 -25.07 23.40 49.65
CA LEU A 22 -25.06 22.76 48.33
C LEU A 22 -24.12 21.53 48.28
N LEU A 23 -22.88 21.68 48.76
CA LEU A 23 -21.92 20.58 48.82
C LEU A 23 -22.37 19.50 49.81
N THR A 24 -23.05 19.86 50.89
CA THR A 24 -23.59 18.92 51.87
C THR A 24 -24.72 18.08 51.26
N VAL A 25 -25.65 18.72 50.54
CA VAL A 25 -26.75 18.06 49.81
C VAL A 25 -26.19 17.14 48.73
N PHE A 26 -25.25 17.63 47.91
CA PHE A 26 -24.61 16.83 46.87
C PHE A 26 -23.88 15.60 47.45
N ARG A 27 -23.18 15.78 48.58
CA ARG A 27 -22.53 14.67 49.29
C ARG A 27 -23.54 13.65 49.79
N GLN A 28 -24.68 14.08 50.34
CA GLN A 28 -25.74 13.17 50.78
C GLN A 28 -26.33 12.37 49.62
N GLN A 29 -26.58 13.00 48.48
CA GLN A 29 -27.05 12.32 47.27
C GLN A 29 -26.06 11.25 46.78
N CYS A 30 -24.76 11.56 46.79
CA CYS A 30 -23.71 10.59 46.45
C CYS A 30 -23.71 9.38 47.40
N LEU A 31 -23.85 9.61 48.71
CA LEU A 31 -23.85 8.56 49.73
C LEU A 31 -25.13 7.71 49.69
N ALA A 32 -26.26 8.32 49.33
CA ALA A 32 -27.54 7.62 49.16
C ALA A 32 -27.62 6.81 47.86
N GLY A 33 -26.70 7.04 46.91
CA GLY A 33 -26.69 6.35 45.61
C GLY A 33 -27.79 6.80 44.65
N ASP A 34 -28.35 8.00 44.85
CA ASP A 34 -29.38 8.58 43.97
C ASP A 34 -28.75 9.16 42.70
N TYR A 35 -28.27 8.27 41.83
CA TYR A 35 -27.65 8.64 40.56
C TYR A 35 -28.68 8.80 39.45
N ARG A 36 -28.47 9.80 38.59
CA ARG A 36 -29.23 10.06 37.37
C ARG A 36 -28.25 10.16 36.21
N PHE A 37 -27.86 9.01 35.67
CA PHE A 37 -26.92 8.94 34.56
C PHE A 37 -27.53 9.55 33.29
N GLY A 38 -26.78 10.41 32.61
CA GLY A 38 -27.22 11.00 31.35
C GLY A 38 -26.14 11.74 30.60
N ILE A 39 -26.45 12.09 29.36
CA ILE A 39 -25.67 13.02 28.52
C ILE A 39 -26.56 14.19 28.18
N ALA A 40 -26.03 15.41 28.26
CA ALA A 40 -26.67 16.61 27.73
C ALA A 40 -25.73 17.37 26.81
N LEU A 41 -26.31 18.17 25.92
CA LEU A 41 -25.61 19.20 25.18
C LEU A 41 -25.56 20.46 26.04
N TYR A 42 -24.36 20.97 26.30
CA TYR A 42 -24.12 22.21 27.02
C TYR A 42 -22.98 22.97 26.34
N GLU A 43 -23.23 24.22 25.96
CA GLU A 43 -22.29 25.08 25.20
C GLU A 43 -21.74 24.38 23.94
N GLY A 44 -22.61 23.65 23.22
CA GLY A 44 -22.25 22.92 21.99
C GLY A 44 -21.42 21.64 22.20
N ARG A 45 -21.22 21.20 23.45
CA ARG A 45 -20.49 19.97 23.80
C ARG A 45 -21.42 18.96 24.45
N ARG A 46 -21.34 17.69 24.03
CA ARG A 46 -22.03 16.58 24.70
C ARG A 46 -21.23 16.18 25.92
N LEU A 47 -21.80 16.39 27.10
CA LEU A 47 -21.13 16.13 28.38
C LEU A 47 -21.90 15.06 29.17
N PRO A 48 -21.22 14.01 29.63
CA PRO A 48 -21.83 12.99 30.47
C PRO A 48 -21.88 13.43 31.93
N SER A 49 -22.88 12.96 32.65
CA SER A 49 -23.02 13.21 34.07
C SER A 49 -23.68 12.04 34.81
N ALA A 50 -23.26 11.83 36.05
CA ALA A 50 -23.86 10.87 36.98
C ALA A 50 -25.06 11.46 37.75
N PHE A 51 -25.26 12.78 37.64
CA PHE A 51 -26.36 13.53 38.22
C PHE A 51 -26.95 14.44 37.16
N ARG A 52 -28.25 14.74 37.24
CA ARG A 52 -28.88 15.70 36.34
C ARG A 52 -28.68 17.12 36.89
N PRO A 53 -27.96 18.01 36.19
CA PRO A 53 -27.87 19.42 36.57
C PRO A 53 -29.24 20.07 36.68
N GLN A 54 -29.41 20.99 37.63
CA GLN A 54 -30.69 21.68 37.90
C GLN A 54 -30.70 23.14 37.47
N ALA A 55 -29.54 23.82 37.53
CA ALA A 55 -29.40 25.25 37.27
C ALA A 55 -28.78 25.58 35.90
N LEU A 56 -28.30 24.57 35.17
CA LEU A 56 -27.77 24.77 33.81
C LEU A 56 -28.87 24.61 32.74
N PRO A 57 -28.89 25.47 31.70
CA PRO A 57 -29.78 25.31 30.55
C PRO A 57 -29.28 24.15 29.67
N LEU A 58 -29.64 22.92 30.04
CA LEU A 58 -29.28 21.72 29.29
C LEU A 58 -30.19 21.55 28.07
N GLU A 59 -29.58 21.23 26.94
CA GLU A 59 -30.29 20.74 25.74
C GLU A 59 -30.14 19.22 25.64
N ASP A 60 -31.16 18.56 25.08
CA ASP A 60 -31.13 17.13 24.72
C ASP A 60 -30.63 16.18 25.82
N TRP A 61 -31.15 16.30 27.05
CA TRP A 61 -30.83 15.35 28.12
C TRP A 61 -31.32 13.94 27.78
N GLN A 62 -30.37 13.02 27.62
CA GLN A 62 -30.60 11.61 27.36
C GLN A 62 -30.26 10.77 28.60
N PRO A 63 -31.24 10.16 29.28
CA PRO A 63 -31.00 9.36 30.48
C PRO A 63 -30.50 7.94 30.14
N PHE A 64 -29.74 7.36 31.07
CA PHE A 64 -29.28 5.97 31.02
C PHE A 64 -29.59 5.25 32.33
N GLU A 65 -29.92 3.95 32.24
CA GLU A 65 -30.26 3.13 33.41
C GLU A 65 -29.04 2.81 34.28
N THR A 66 -27.85 2.74 33.68
CA THR A 66 -26.61 2.37 34.39
C THR A 66 -25.44 3.23 33.94
N ALA A 67 -24.44 3.38 34.81
CA ALA A 67 -23.17 4.00 34.48
C ALA A 67 -22.48 3.31 33.29
N ASN A 68 -22.62 1.98 33.18
CA ASN A 68 -22.05 1.22 32.07
C ASN A 68 -22.73 1.57 30.73
N ALA A 69 -24.06 1.66 30.69
CA ALA A 69 -24.78 2.08 29.49
C ALA A 69 -24.43 3.51 29.05
N LEU A 70 -24.25 4.42 30.02
CA LEU A 70 -23.74 5.76 29.77
C LEU A 70 -22.33 5.71 29.15
N VAL A 71 -21.39 4.97 29.75
CA VAL A 71 -20.02 4.83 29.22
C VAL A 71 -20.01 4.20 27.83
N GLU A 72 -20.81 3.16 27.59
CA GLU A 72 -20.95 2.51 26.28
C GLU A 72 -21.46 3.48 25.20
N SER A 73 -22.39 4.38 25.54
CA SER A 73 -22.90 5.39 24.61
C SER A 73 -21.86 6.44 24.20
N ILE A 74 -20.97 6.83 25.13
CA ILE A 74 -19.88 7.80 24.90
C ILE A 74 -18.74 7.12 24.12
N THR A 75 -18.39 5.90 24.52
CA THR A 75 -17.27 5.16 23.93
C THR A 75 -17.62 4.45 22.62
N GLY A 76 -18.91 4.25 22.32
CA GLY A 76 -19.38 3.55 21.13
C GLY A 76 -19.21 4.31 19.82
N GLY A 77 -19.32 5.65 19.84
CA GLY A 77 -19.21 6.52 18.66
C GLY A 77 -17.84 7.19 18.53
N ASP A 78 -17.40 7.90 19.56
CA ASP A 78 -16.21 8.76 19.49
C ASP A 78 -14.90 7.97 19.61
N ALA A 79 -14.82 6.96 20.48
CA ALA A 79 -13.58 6.18 20.63
C ALA A 79 -13.31 5.24 19.43
N ARG A 80 -14.34 4.79 18.71
CA ARG A 80 -14.17 4.00 17.47
C ARG A 80 -13.68 4.88 16.32
N ALA A 81 -14.21 6.09 16.20
CA ALA A 81 -13.76 7.08 15.22
C ALA A 81 -12.32 7.56 15.51
N GLU A 82 -12.01 7.88 16.77
CA GLU A 82 -10.66 8.26 17.19
C GLU A 82 -9.65 7.11 17.04
N SER A 83 -10.03 5.88 17.42
CA SER A 83 -9.17 4.70 17.25
C SER A 83 -8.89 4.40 15.77
N GLY A 84 -9.92 4.49 14.90
CA GLY A 84 -9.75 4.35 13.45
C GLY A 84 -8.87 5.44 12.83
N PHE A 85 -8.99 6.68 13.31
CA PHE A 85 -8.11 7.78 12.90
C PHE A 85 -6.65 7.55 13.30
N ILE A 86 -6.41 7.11 14.54
CA ILE A 86 -5.07 6.77 15.03
C ILE A 86 -4.48 5.62 14.22
N GLU A 87 -5.25 4.56 14.00
CA GLU A 87 -4.83 3.39 13.22
C GLU A 87 -4.47 3.79 11.78
N ARG A 88 -5.34 4.53 11.09
CA ARG A 88 -5.08 5.08 9.75
C ARG A 88 -3.78 5.87 9.71
N ARG A 89 -3.58 6.79 10.67
CA ARG A 89 -2.36 7.62 10.74
C ARG A 89 -1.09 6.77 10.95
N LEU A 90 -1.17 5.71 11.73
CA LEU A 90 -0.05 4.77 11.90
C LEU A 90 0.28 4.03 10.60
N LEU A 91 -0.75 3.61 9.84
CA LEU A 91 -0.58 2.97 8.54
C LEU A 91 0.03 3.93 7.51
N GLU A 92 -0.42 5.19 7.45
CA GLU A 92 0.15 6.23 6.60
C GLU A 92 1.65 6.45 6.89
N GLN A 93 2.02 6.53 8.18
CA GLN A 93 3.41 6.66 8.60
C GLN A 93 4.25 5.43 8.20
N ALA A 94 3.70 4.23 8.34
CA ALA A 94 4.37 2.99 7.94
C ALA A 94 4.60 2.94 6.43
N LEU A 95 3.61 3.28 5.62
CA LEU A 95 3.71 3.39 4.16
C LEU A 95 4.76 4.44 3.75
N ALA A 96 4.73 5.63 4.35
CA ALA A 96 5.69 6.69 4.07
C ALA A 96 7.14 6.27 4.40
N LYS A 97 7.33 5.61 5.55
CA LYS A 97 8.62 5.04 5.96
C LYS A 97 9.08 3.95 5.00
N GLY A 98 8.16 3.08 4.56
CA GLY A 98 8.41 2.04 3.58
C GLY A 98 8.90 2.62 2.25
N ARG A 99 8.17 3.58 1.69
CA ARG A 99 8.55 4.27 0.44
C ARG A 99 9.92 4.92 0.54
N LYS A 100 10.23 5.58 1.66
CA LYS A 100 11.55 6.19 1.92
C LYS A 100 12.66 5.14 1.97
N LYS A 101 12.41 3.97 2.58
CA LYS A 101 13.35 2.84 2.64
C LYS A 101 13.65 2.29 1.24
N LEU A 102 12.62 2.06 0.42
CA LEU A 102 12.80 1.54 -0.94
C LEU A 102 13.51 2.55 -1.85
N THR A 103 13.17 3.83 -1.74
CA THR A 103 13.85 4.91 -2.48
C THR A 103 15.35 4.96 -2.15
N ARG A 104 15.71 4.82 -0.87
CA ARG A 104 17.12 4.74 -0.45
C ARG A 104 17.81 3.47 -0.96
N ARG A 105 17.09 2.34 -1.01
CA ARG A 105 17.61 1.09 -1.58
C ARG A 105 17.94 1.25 -3.06
N LEU A 106 17.05 1.84 -3.87
CA LEU A 106 17.30 2.11 -5.29
C LEU A 106 18.51 3.00 -5.49
N LYS A 107 18.62 4.11 -4.75
CA LYS A 107 19.80 5.00 -4.82
C LYS A 107 21.11 4.27 -4.53
N LYS A 108 21.10 3.33 -3.58
CA LYS A 108 22.27 2.51 -3.26
C LYS A 108 22.60 1.52 -4.40
N ILE A 109 21.59 0.89 -4.98
CA ILE A 109 21.77 -0.01 -6.12
C ILE A 109 22.33 0.76 -7.33
N GLU A 110 21.83 1.96 -7.59
CA GLU A 110 22.30 2.83 -8.66
C GLU A 110 23.78 3.23 -8.45
N GLN A 111 24.19 3.52 -7.21
CA GLN A 111 25.59 3.77 -6.87
C GLN A 111 26.47 2.53 -7.10
N GLU A 112 25.99 1.34 -6.70
CA GLU A 112 26.68 0.06 -6.95
C GLU A 112 26.81 -0.23 -8.46
N GLU A 113 25.78 0.09 -9.26
CA GLU A 113 25.79 -0.05 -10.71
C GLU A 113 26.79 0.89 -11.39
N ARG A 114 26.82 2.18 -10.99
CA ARG A 114 27.81 3.14 -11.50
C ARG A 114 29.25 2.71 -11.21
N GLN A 115 29.51 2.15 -10.02
CA GLN A 115 30.82 1.59 -9.68
C GLN A 115 31.14 0.35 -10.53
N ALA A 116 30.13 -0.48 -10.80
CA ALA A 116 30.27 -1.66 -11.66
C ALA A 116 30.49 -1.30 -13.14
N GLY A 117 30.07 -0.11 -13.59
CA GLY A 117 30.18 0.44 -14.96
C GLY A 117 31.57 0.49 -15.60
N THR A 118 32.62 0.08 -14.88
CA THR A 118 33.99 -0.09 -15.39
C THR A 118 34.21 -1.42 -16.13
N PHE A 119 33.16 -2.20 -16.39
CA PHE A 119 33.23 -3.54 -16.97
C PHE A 119 33.60 -3.56 -18.46
N GLU A 120 33.10 -2.64 -19.27
CA GLU A 120 33.39 -2.61 -20.71
C GLU A 120 34.88 -2.33 -20.92
N LYS A 121 35.47 -1.48 -20.08
CA LYS A 121 36.92 -1.26 -20.03
C LYS A 121 37.68 -2.54 -19.75
N GLN A 122 37.22 -3.40 -18.83
CA GLN A 122 37.90 -4.67 -18.53
C GLN A 122 37.87 -5.63 -19.73
N LYS A 123 36.75 -5.66 -20.48
CA LYS A 123 36.63 -6.47 -21.70
C LYS A 123 37.56 -5.95 -22.80
N ILE A 124 37.51 -4.65 -23.07
CA ILE A 124 38.37 -3.97 -24.04
C ILE A 124 39.85 -4.22 -23.70
N CYS A 125 40.27 -4.04 -22.45
CA CYS A 125 41.64 -4.34 -22.03
C CYS A 125 42.03 -5.80 -22.34
N GLY A 126 41.16 -6.77 -22.05
CA GLY A 126 41.40 -8.18 -22.37
C GLY A 126 41.56 -8.44 -23.88
N GLU A 127 40.73 -7.82 -24.71
CA GLU A 127 40.77 -7.92 -26.17
C GLU A 127 42.02 -7.24 -26.76
N LEU A 128 42.39 -6.05 -26.27
CA LEU A 128 43.61 -5.34 -26.65
C LEU A 128 44.86 -6.17 -26.33
N LEU A 129 44.92 -6.78 -25.14
CA LEU A 129 46.02 -7.66 -24.75
C LEU A 129 46.12 -8.90 -25.65
N LEU A 130 45.00 -9.55 -25.99
CA LEU A 130 44.98 -10.69 -26.91
C LEU A 130 45.44 -10.32 -28.33
N ALA A 131 45.01 -9.15 -28.83
CA ALA A 131 45.41 -8.67 -30.15
C ALA A 131 46.91 -8.33 -30.24
N ASN A 132 47.53 -7.96 -29.11
CA ASN A 132 48.92 -7.52 -29.04
C ASN A 132 49.84 -8.51 -28.30
N LEU A 133 49.48 -9.81 -28.20
CA LEU A 133 50.30 -10.81 -27.48
C LEU A 133 51.76 -10.86 -27.94
N HIS A 134 52.03 -10.61 -29.22
CA HIS A 134 53.37 -10.58 -29.80
C HIS A 134 54.25 -9.43 -29.28
N ARG A 135 53.66 -8.42 -28.63
CA ARG A 135 54.35 -7.25 -28.03
C ARG A 135 54.51 -7.37 -26.52
N LEU A 136 54.06 -8.48 -25.92
CA LEU A 136 53.97 -8.65 -24.48
C LEU A 136 54.90 -9.76 -23.99
N GLU A 137 55.60 -9.48 -22.89
CA GLU A 137 56.49 -10.44 -22.23
C GLU A 137 56.11 -10.62 -20.76
N LYS A 138 56.45 -11.80 -20.20
CA LYS A 138 56.27 -12.05 -18.77
C LYS A 138 57.20 -11.13 -17.96
N GLY A 139 56.69 -10.57 -16.87
CA GLY A 139 57.43 -9.62 -16.03
C GLY A 139 57.07 -8.15 -16.26
N MET A 140 56.33 -7.82 -17.32
CA MET A 140 55.84 -6.46 -17.57
C MET A 140 54.81 -6.04 -16.51
N ARG A 141 54.84 -4.76 -16.11
CA ARG A 141 53.90 -4.16 -15.13
C ARG A 141 52.76 -3.38 -15.79
N ALA A 142 52.97 -2.90 -17.01
CA ALA A 142 51.97 -2.19 -17.79
C ALA A 142 52.34 -2.21 -19.28
N VAL A 143 51.38 -1.92 -20.14
CA VAL A 143 51.56 -1.72 -21.59
C VAL A 143 50.66 -0.60 -22.08
N GLU A 144 51.13 0.23 -23.01
CA GLU A 144 50.29 1.17 -23.74
C GLU A 144 49.86 0.57 -25.08
N LEU A 145 48.55 0.51 -25.31
CA LEU A 145 47.95 -0.02 -26.53
C LEU A 145 46.89 0.94 -27.06
N ASP A 146 46.74 1.00 -28.38
CA ASP A 146 45.72 1.82 -29.02
C ASP A 146 44.33 1.19 -28.86
N ASN A 147 43.40 1.93 -28.28
CA ASN A 147 42.01 1.54 -28.19
C ASN A 147 41.30 1.82 -29.52
N TYR A 148 41.29 0.82 -30.41
CA TYR A 148 40.63 0.90 -31.72
C TYR A 148 39.08 0.88 -31.65
N TYR A 149 38.48 0.77 -30.46
CA TYR A 149 37.04 0.92 -30.29
C TYR A 149 36.58 2.38 -30.18
N GLU A 150 37.52 3.33 -30.05
CA GLU A 150 37.27 4.77 -30.08
C GLU A 150 37.69 5.36 -31.43
N ASP A 151 36.93 6.34 -31.93
CA ASP A 151 37.24 7.08 -33.15
C ASP A 151 37.38 8.57 -32.82
N PRO A 152 38.59 9.15 -32.83
CA PRO A 152 39.87 8.52 -33.21
C PRO A 152 40.42 7.55 -32.14
N PRO A 153 41.30 6.60 -32.50
CA PRO A 153 41.91 5.68 -31.53
C PRO A 153 42.66 6.43 -30.43
N VAL A 154 42.41 6.05 -29.17
CA VAL A 154 43.03 6.65 -27.98
C VAL A 154 43.98 5.64 -27.33
N ALA A 155 45.20 6.04 -27.00
CA ALA A 155 46.12 5.18 -26.27
C ALA A 155 45.61 4.90 -24.85
N VAL A 156 45.60 3.62 -24.46
CA VAL A 156 45.18 3.16 -23.13
C VAL A 156 46.32 2.39 -22.47
N THR A 157 46.68 2.80 -21.25
CA THR A 157 47.62 2.07 -20.40
C THR A 157 46.91 0.93 -19.67
N ILE A 158 47.35 -0.32 -19.88
CA ILE A 158 46.80 -1.52 -19.26
C ILE A 158 47.80 -2.08 -18.25
N GLU A 159 47.38 -2.19 -16.99
CA GLU A 159 48.19 -2.78 -15.92
C GLU A 159 48.30 -4.30 -16.04
N LEU A 160 49.50 -4.84 -15.88
CA LEU A 160 49.80 -6.26 -15.97
C LEU A 160 50.29 -6.77 -14.61
N ASP A 161 49.98 -8.02 -14.30
CA ASP A 161 50.62 -8.76 -13.21
C ASP A 161 51.91 -9.39 -13.75
N PRO A 162 53.10 -8.97 -13.25
CA PRO A 162 54.38 -9.49 -13.71
C PRO A 162 54.56 -11.00 -13.52
N LEU A 163 53.82 -11.60 -12.57
CA LEU A 163 53.91 -13.02 -12.26
C LEU A 163 53.15 -13.89 -13.27
N LEU A 164 52.22 -13.29 -14.01
CA LEU A 164 51.38 -13.95 -14.99
C LEU A 164 51.96 -13.79 -16.40
N THR A 165 51.72 -14.79 -17.25
CA THR A 165 51.96 -14.68 -18.70
C THR A 165 51.04 -13.64 -19.34
N PRO A 166 51.37 -13.11 -20.53
CA PRO A 166 50.47 -12.21 -21.26
C PRO A 166 49.05 -12.76 -21.46
N GLN A 167 48.94 -14.05 -21.77
CA GLN A 167 47.66 -14.73 -21.94
C GLN A 167 46.88 -14.84 -20.62
N GLU A 168 47.55 -15.18 -19.52
CA GLU A 168 46.92 -15.20 -18.19
C GLU A 168 46.49 -13.80 -17.70
N ASN A 169 47.25 -12.75 -18.07
CA ASN A 169 46.84 -11.37 -17.83
C ASN A 169 45.57 -11.01 -18.61
N ALA A 170 45.48 -11.35 -19.89
CA ALA A 170 44.25 -11.18 -20.67
C ALA A 170 43.07 -11.95 -20.05
N GLU A 171 43.28 -13.22 -19.67
CA GLU A 171 42.26 -14.01 -18.96
C GLU A 171 41.83 -13.39 -17.64
N ARG A 172 42.75 -12.79 -16.87
CA ARG A 172 42.45 -12.09 -15.61
C ARG A 172 41.48 -10.92 -15.84
N TYR A 173 41.69 -10.15 -16.91
CA TYR A 173 40.75 -9.10 -17.34
C TYR A 173 39.38 -9.67 -17.73
N PHE A 174 39.33 -10.77 -18.50
CA PHE A 174 38.06 -11.45 -18.80
C PHE A 174 37.37 -12.05 -17.58
N ARG A 175 38.11 -12.58 -16.60
CA ARG A 175 37.57 -13.06 -15.32
C ARG A 175 36.94 -11.93 -14.51
N ARG A 176 37.59 -10.76 -14.46
CA ARG A 176 37.04 -9.53 -13.85
C ARG A 176 35.77 -9.09 -14.56
N TYR A 177 35.79 -9.02 -15.90
CA TYR A 177 34.59 -8.72 -16.70
C TYR A 177 33.43 -9.69 -16.40
N LYS A 178 33.65 -11.01 -16.43
CA LYS A 178 32.62 -12.01 -16.11
C LYS A 178 32.08 -11.89 -14.68
N LYS A 179 32.93 -11.52 -13.71
CA LYS A 179 32.51 -11.26 -12.32
C LYS A 179 31.62 -10.01 -12.24
N SER A 180 32.02 -8.91 -12.87
CA SER A 180 31.25 -7.67 -12.89
C SER A 180 29.91 -7.83 -13.62
N ARG A 181 29.88 -8.54 -14.75
CA ARG A 181 28.65 -8.82 -15.51
C ARG A 181 27.62 -9.59 -14.67
N ARG A 182 28.06 -10.65 -13.98
CA ARG A 182 27.19 -11.39 -13.03
C ARG A 182 26.69 -10.49 -11.90
N GLY A 183 27.50 -9.54 -11.46
CA GLY A 183 27.11 -8.51 -10.50
C GLY A 183 25.99 -7.61 -11.03
N LEU A 184 26.08 -7.18 -12.30
CA LEU A 184 25.04 -6.35 -12.94
C LEU A 184 23.72 -7.10 -13.11
N ASP A 185 23.73 -8.36 -13.54
CA ASP A 185 22.49 -9.16 -13.65
C ASP A 185 21.79 -9.28 -12.29
N HIS A 186 22.58 -9.42 -11.22
CA HIS A 186 22.06 -9.43 -9.85
C HIS A 186 21.53 -8.04 -9.42
N LEU A 187 22.19 -6.95 -9.80
CA LEU A 187 21.73 -5.59 -9.51
C LEU A 187 20.41 -5.28 -10.26
N LYS A 188 20.31 -5.64 -11.54
CA LYS A 188 19.06 -5.51 -12.33
C LYS A 188 17.89 -6.21 -11.65
N ARG A 189 18.09 -7.49 -11.27
CA ARG A 189 17.06 -8.24 -10.52
C ARG A 189 16.65 -7.55 -9.23
N ARG A 190 17.60 -6.95 -8.50
CA ARG A 190 17.29 -6.18 -7.27
C ARG A 190 16.53 -4.88 -7.57
N VAL A 191 16.80 -4.22 -8.70
CA VAL A 191 16.03 -3.06 -9.15
C VAL A 191 14.59 -3.47 -9.41
N ASP A 192 14.39 -4.53 -10.20
CA ASP A 192 13.06 -5.06 -10.54
C ASP A 192 12.26 -5.44 -9.29
N GLU A 193 12.86 -6.23 -8.38
CA GLU A 193 12.26 -6.59 -7.08
C GLU A 193 11.90 -5.35 -6.24
N THR A 194 12.74 -4.33 -6.26
CA THR A 194 12.48 -3.10 -5.49
C THR A 194 11.35 -2.27 -6.10
N HIS A 195 11.25 -2.22 -7.42
CA HIS A 195 10.13 -1.56 -8.10
C HIS A 195 8.82 -2.32 -7.93
N GLU A 196 8.84 -3.64 -7.94
CA GLU A 196 7.67 -4.46 -7.57
C GLU A 196 7.21 -4.15 -6.15
N GLU A 197 8.14 -4.06 -5.19
CA GLU A 197 7.82 -3.72 -3.81
C GLU A 197 7.27 -2.28 -3.67
N GLN A 198 7.76 -1.33 -4.48
CA GLN A 198 7.21 0.03 -4.54
C GLN A 198 5.77 0.05 -5.07
N ARG A 199 5.50 -0.62 -6.19
CA ARG A 199 4.15 -0.72 -6.76
C ARG A 199 3.17 -1.34 -5.78
N TRP A 200 3.61 -2.36 -5.05
CA TRP A 200 2.81 -2.98 -4.00
C TRP A 200 2.49 -2.00 -2.85
N LEU A 201 3.45 -1.19 -2.39
CA LEU A 201 3.17 -0.16 -1.39
C LEU A 201 2.22 0.93 -1.90
N GLU A 202 2.29 1.27 -3.19
CA GLU A 202 1.39 2.25 -3.81
C GLU A 202 -0.04 1.70 -3.95
N GLN A 203 -0.18 0.39 -4.16
CA GLN A 203 -1.46 -0.31 -4.07
C GLN A 203 -2.02 -0.23 -2.65
N LEU A 204 -1.24 -0.59 -1.63
CA LEU A 204 -1.69 -0.47 -0.23
C LEU A 204 -2.06 0.95 0.18
N ALA A 205 -1.39 1.96 -0.37
CA ALA A 205 -1.77 3.34 -0.16
C ALA A 205 -3.14 3.66 -0.80
N LEU A 206 -3.44 3.09 -1.98
CA LEU A 206 -4.74 3.26 -2.61
C LEU A 206 -5.81 2.54 -1.78
N ASP A 207 -5.53 1.32 -1.32
CA ASP A 207 -6.46 0.56 -0.48
C ASP A 207 -6.74 1.30 0.84
N LEU A 208 -5.74 2.00 1.40
CA LEU A 208 -5.91 2.85 2.57
C LEU A 208 -6.79 4.07 2.25
N ASP A 209 -6.59 4.72 1.11
CA ASP A 209 -7.46 5.82 0.65
C ASP A 209 -8.92 5.36 0.52
N GLU A 210 -9.14 4.11 0.09
CA GLU A 210 -10.46 3.48 -0.07
C GLU A 210 -11.04 2.85 1.20
N ALA A 211 -10.26 2.74 2.28
CA ALA A 211 -10.69 2.04 3.49
C ALA A 211 -11.77 2.81 4.26
N VAL A 212 -12.97 2.24 4.35
CA VAL A 212 -14.11 2.86 5.06
C VAL A 212 -14.28 2.26 6.46
N THR A 213 -13.90 1.01 6.66
CA THR A 213 -14.15 0.27 7.90
C THR A 213 -12.86 -0.08 8.65
N GLY A 214 -12.98 -0.32 9.96
CA GLY A 214 -11.87 -0.88 10.75
C GLY A 214 -11.49 -2.32 10.37
N VAL A 215 -12.27 -3.01 9.52
CA VAL A 215 -11.85 -4.28 8.92
C VAL A 215 -10.83 -4.00 7.82
N ASP A 216 -11.08 -3.01 6.96
CA ASP A 216 -10.20 -2.63 5.86
C ASP A 216 -8.83 -2.18 6.39
N LEU A 217 -8.82 -1.35 7.45
CA LEU A 217 -7.58 -0.89 8.10
C LEU A 217 -6.76 -2.06 8.65
N ARG A 218 -7.41 -3.02 9.30
CA ARG A 218 -6.73 -4.20 9.86
C ARG A 218 -6.09 -5.08 8.80
N GLU A 219 -6.72 -5.22 7.64
CA GLU A 219 -6.12 -6.01 6.55
C GLU A 219 -4.89 -5.35 5.94
N ILE A 220 -4.92 -4.03 5.82
CA ILE A 220 -3.74 -3.26 5.40
C ILE A 220 -2.64 -3.40 6.46
N ALA A 221 -3.01 -3.36 7.75
CA ALA A 221 -2.07 -3.58 8.85
C ALA A 221 -1.44 -4.98 8.82
N GLU A 222 -2.24 -6.01 8.53
CA GLU A 222 -1.76 -7.39 8.37
C GLU A 222 -0.79 -7.51 7.18
N GLU A 223 -1.12 -6.96 6.01
CA GLU A 223 -0.23 -6.94 4.84
C GLU A 223 1.10 -6.22 5.13
N LEU A 224 1.06 -5.07 5.80
CA LEU A 224 2.27 -4.34 6.21
C LEU A 224 3.08 -5.08 7.28
N THR A 225 2.41 -5.84 8.14
CA THR A 225 3.06 -6.67 9.16
C THR A 225 3.76 -7.87 8.52
N ASP A 226 3.08 -8.58 7.63
CA ASP A 226 3.62 -9.74 6.90
C ASP A 226 4.83 -9.34 6.04
N ALA A 227 4.83 -8.13 5.49
CA ALA A 227 5.96 -7.56 4.76
C ALA A 227 7.06 -6.94 5.65
N GLY A 228 6.88 -6.94 6.98
CA GLY A 228 7.87 -6.44 7.95
C GLY A 228 8.00 -4.92 8.01
N PHE A 229 6.99 -4.17 7.56
CA PHE A 229 6.89 -2.71 7.74
C PHE A 229 6.26 -2.33 9.09
N LEU A 230 5.48 -3.23 9.68
CA LEU A 230 4.92 -3.11 11.03
C LEU A 230 5.39 -4.24 11.95
N PRO A 231 5.51 -3.99 13.26
CA PRO A 231 5.81 -5.03 14.23
C PRO A 231 4.61 -5.98 14.37
N ARG A 232 4.89 -7.29 14.45
CA ARG A 232 3.86 -8.29 14.67
C ARG A 232 3.28 -8.14 16.08
N GLN A 233 2.01 -7.76 16.18
CA GLN A 233 1.31 -7.71 17.46
C GLN A 233 0.88 -9.12 17.88
N SER A 234 0.89 -9.41 19.18
CA SER A 234 0.60 -10.75 19.74
C SER A 234 -0.89 -11.13 19.76
N ARG A 235 -1.77 -10.30 19.20
CA ARG A 235 -3.22 -10.59 19.19
C ARG A 235 -3.59 -11.38 17.95
N SER A 236 -3.62 -12.71 18.08
CA SER A 236 -4.30 -13.58 17.13
C SER A 236 -5.81 -13.32 17.22
N VAL A 237 -6.39 -12.73 16.17
CA VAL A 237 -7.83 -12.77 15.98
C VAL A 237 -8.19 -14.17 15.47
N ASP A 238 -9.27 -14.76 15.99
CA ASP A 238 -9.80 -16.05 15.53
C ASP A 238 -10.21 -15.92 14.04
N PRO A 239 -9.58 -16.67 13.11
CA PRO A 239 -9.86 -16.58 11.68
C PRO A 239 -11.31 -16.90 11.32
N ARG A 240 -12.06 -17.53 12.24
CA ARG A 240 -13.48 -17.91 12.07
C ARG A 240 -14.46 -16.73 12.12
N LYS A 241 -14.03 -15.52 12.51
CA LYS A 241 -14.91 -14.33 12.59
C LYS A 241 -14.76 -13.35 11.42
N SER A 242 -13.89 -13.63 10.45
CA SER A 242 -13.70 -12.77 9.28
C SER A 242 -14.66 -13.17 8.15
N PRO A 243 -15.35 -12.23 7.49
CA PRO A 243 -16.18 -12.52 6.32
C PRO A 243 -15.36 -13.23 5.23
N SER A 244 -16.01 -14.08 4.44
CA SER A 244 -15.32 -14.79 3.36
C SER A 244 -14.80 -13.79 2.31
N LEU A 245 -13.68 -14.08 1.65
CA LEU A 245 -13.15 -13.21 0.58
C LEU A 245 -14.17 -12.97 -0.54
N LYS A 246 -15.08 -13.91 -0.76
CA LYS A 246 -16.15 -13.83 -1.76
C LYS A 246 -17.11 -12.67 -1.45
N ASP A 247 -17.46 -12.48 -0.18
CA ASP A 247 -18.43 -11.46 0.26
C ASP A 247 -17.83 -10.05 0.25
N ARG A 248 -16.54 -9.94 -0.06
CA ARG A 248 -15.75 -8.70 0.00
C ARG A 248 -15.32 -8.17 -1.37
N VAL A 249 -15.68 -8.88 -2.43
CA VAL A 249 -15.52 -8.44 -3.81
C VAL A 249 -16.72 -7.58 -4.18
N ARG A 250 -16.48 -6.45 -4.86
CA ARG A 250 -17.56 -5.61 -5.37
C ARG A 250 -18.17 -6.27 -6.61
N LYS A 251 -19.49 -6.13 -6.77
CA LYS A 251 -20.25 -6.69 -7.88
C LYS A 251 -21.10 -5.60 -8.53
N ALA A 252 -21.22 -5.64 -9.85
CA ALA A 252 -22.16 -4.81 -10.60
C ALA A 252 -22.59 -5.53 -11.88
N THR A 253 -23.47 -4.88 -12.63
CA THR A 253 -23.92 -5.36 -13.94
C THR A 253 -23.65 -4.29 -14.98
N SER A 254 -23.12 -4.70 -16.14
CA SER A 254 -22.89 -3.82 -17.28
C SER A 254 -24.22 -3.47 -18.00
N PRO A 255 -24.24 -2.49 -18.92
CA PRO A 255 -25.46 -2.11 -19.66
C PRO A 255 -26.18 -3.28 -20.33
N SER A 256 -25.44 -4.23 -20.95
CA SER A 256 -26.01 -5.41 -21.60
C SER A 256 -26.19 -6.62 -20.67
N GLY A 257 -26.14 -6.42 -19.36
CA GLY A 257 -26.42 -7.48 -18.38
C GLY A 257 -25.25 -8.42 -18.08
N PHE A 258 -23.99 -8.04 -18.34
CA PHE A 258 -22.83 -8.85 -17.95
C PHE A 258 -22.45 -8.60 -16.50
N VAL A 259 -22.08 -9.65 -15.77
CA VAL A 259 -21.66 -9.52 -14.38
C VAL A 259 -20.21 -9.03 -14.30
N LEU A 260 -19.99 -7.98 -13.51
CA LEU A 260 -18.68 -7.45 -13.18
C LEU A 260 -18.32 -7.80 -11.74
N TYR A 261 -17.07 -8.20 -11.52
CA TYR A 261 -16.50 -8.38 -10.19
C TYR A 261 -15.17 -7.64 -10.09
N TRP A 262 -14.93 -6.92 -8.99
CA TRP A 262 -13.61 -6.33 -8.76
C TRP A 262 -13.20 -6.26 -7.30
N GLY A 263 -11.89 -6.37 -7.08
CA GLY A 263 -11.31 -6.39 -5.75
C GLY A 263 -11.21 -4.99 -5.14
N ARG A 264 -11.18 -4.94 -3.81
CA ARG A 264 -10.99 -3.73 -2.99
C ARG A 264 -9.55 -3.56 -2.50
N ASN A 265 -8.79 -4.65 -2.49
CA ASN A 265 -7.45 -4.73 -1.92
C ASN A 265 -6.68 -5.92 -2.54
N PRO A 266 -5.40 -6.16 -2.21
CA PRO A 266 -4.58 -7.13 -2.92
C PRO A 266 -5.08 -8.56 -2.73
N ARG A 267 -5.68 -8.90 -1.58
CA ARG A 267 -6.26 -10.22 -1.31
C ARG A 267 -7.51 -10.49 -2.14
N THR A 268 -8.41 -9.52 -2.20
CA THR A 268 -9.63 -9.62 -3.02
C THR A 268 -9.31 -9.53 -4.51
N ASN A 269 -8.30 -8.76 -4.93
CA ASN A 269 -7.76 -8.78 -6.30
C ASN A 269 -7.22 -10.16 -6.68
N ASP A 270 -6.50 -10.81 -5.76
CA ASP A 270 -6.01 -12.18 -5.95
C ASP A 270 -7.17 -13.17 -6.12
N TYR A 271 -8.20 -13.04 -5.28
CA TYR A 271 -9.40 -13.86 -5.35
C TYR A 271 -10.15 -13.65 -6.69
N VAL A 272 -10.37 -12.40 -7.10
CA VAL A 272 -10.99 -12.08 -8.40
C VAL A 272 -10.21 -12.76 -9.53
N THR A 273 -8.90 -12.56 -9.55
CA THR A 273 -8.06 -13.04 -10.65
C THR A 273 -7.95 -14.57 -10.69
N ARG A 274 -7.86 -15.22 -9.53
CA ARG A 274 -7.56 -16.66 -9.48
C ARG A 274 -8.79 -17.55 -9.38
N GLN A 275 -9.83 -17.07 -8.72
CA GLN A 275 -10.99 -17.88 -8.36
C GLN A 275 -12.23 -17.48 -9.16
N LEU A 276 -12.38 -16.19 -9.51
CA LEU A 276 -13.53 -15.72 -10.28
C LEU A 276 -13.27 -15.67 -11.78
N THR A 277 -12.06 -15.32 -12.21
CA THR A 277 -11.72 -15.22 -13.63
C THR A 277 -11.50 -16.60 -14.26
N THR A 278 -12.28 -16.90 -15.30
CA THR A 278 -12.05 -18.08 -16.16
C THR A 278 -11.21 -17.71 -17.38
N ALA A 279 -10.71 -18.71 -18.11
CA ALA A 279 -9.88 -18.50 -19.30
C ALA A 279 -10.55 -17.65 -20.41
N ALA A 280 -11.88 -17.67 -20.48
CA ALA A 280 -12.66 -16.97 -21.51
C ALA A 280 -13.14 -15.58 -21.07
N ASP A 281 -13.07 -15.25 -19.78
CA ASP A 281 -13.51 -13.95 -19.27
C ASP A 281 -12.57 -12.83 -19.69
N LEU A 282 -13.06 -11.59 -19.62
CA LEU A 282 -12.22 -10.40 -19.81
C LEU A 282 -11.77 -9.86 -18.47
N TRP A 283 -10.47 -9.63 -18.33
CA TRP A 283 -9.83 -9.06 -17.16
C TRP A 283 -9.30 -7.66 -17.47
N PHE A 284 -9.44 -6.76 -16.49
CA PHE A 284 -9.16 -5.34 -16.61
C PHE A 284 -8.34 -4.85 -15.43
N HIS A 285 -7.42 -3.91 -15.71
CA HIS A 285 -6.64 -3.21 -14.69
C HIS A 285 -6.13 -1.88 -15.24
N ALA A 286 -5.95 -0.87 -14.40
CA ALA A 286 -5.36 0.39 -14.85
C ALA A 286 -3.90 0.18 -15.28
N HIS A 287 -3.51 0.64 -16.47
CA HIS A 287 -2.18 0.34 -17.01
C HIS A 287 -1.10 1.17 -16.27
N ASN A 288 -0.04 0.50 -15.80
CA ASN A 288 1.11 1.09 -15.10
C ASN A 288 0.81 1.86 -13.80
N ILE A 289 -0.42 1.82 -13.28
CA ILE A 289 -0.80 2.47 -12.03
C ILE A 289 -1.56 1.49 -11.13
N PRO A 290 -1.53 1.68 -9.80
CA PRO A 290 -2.30 0.85 -8.87
C PRO A 290 -3.81 0.95 -9.12
N GLY A 291 -4.52 -0.18 -8.97
CA GLY A 291 -5.96 -0.25 -9.13
C GLY A 291 -6.56 -1.61 -8.79
N CYS A 292 -7.88 -1.70 -8.93
CA CYS A 292 -8.57 -2.97 -8.74
C CYS A 292 -8.29 -3.94 -9.90
N HIS A 293 -8.36 -5.22 -9.59
CA HIS A 293 -8.49 -6.26 -10.62
C HIS A 293 -9.98 -6.44 -10.87
N LEU A 294 -10.41 -6.16 -12.10
CA LEU A 294 -11.81 -6.31 -12.50
C LEU A 294 -11.93 -7.44 -13.53
N VAL A 295 -13.00 -8.23 -13.42
CA VAL A 295 -13.37 -9.24 -14.40
C VAL A 295 -14.80 -9.03 -14.88
N LEU A 296 -15.00 -9.07 -16.20
CA LEU A 296 -16.30 -9.18 -16.85
C LEU A 296 -16.55 -10.64 -17.20
N LYS A 297 -17.62 -11.20 -16.63
CA LYS A 297 -18.03 -12.59 -16.83
C LYS A 297 -18.72 -12.74 -18.17
N ARG A 298 -18.13 -13.51 -19.09
CA ARG A 298 -18.74 -13.75 -20.41
C ARG A 298 -19.89 -14.75 -20.39
N GLU A 299 -19.91 -15.63 -19.39
CA GLU A 299 -20.98 -16.64 -19.18
C GLU A 299 -21.35 -17.44 -20.44
N GLY A 300 -20.36 -17.74 -21.30
CA GLY A 300 -20.55 -18.50 -22.54
C GLY A 300 -21.04 -17.69 -23.74
N ARG A 301 -21.24 -16.36 -23.61
CA ARG A 301 -21.53 -15.48 -24.74
C ARG A 301 -20.27 -15.33 -25.62
N SER A 302 -20.44 -15.48 -26.94
CA SER A 302 -19.34 -15.47 -27.91
C SER A 302 -18.68 -14.09 -28.04
N GLU A 303 -19.47 -13.03 -27.94
CA GLU A 303 -19.02 -11.64 -28.10
C GLU A 303 -19.49 -10.78 -26.92
N VAL A 304 -18.64 -9.82 -26.55
CA VAL A 304 -18.93 -8.78 -25.57
C VAL A 304 -18.99 -7.46 -26.36
N PRO A 305 -20.11 -6.74 -26.36
CA PRO A 305 -20.22 -5.45 -27.03
C PRO A 305 -19.16 -4.47 -26.55
N ASP A 306 -18.68 -3.60 -27.44
CA ASP A 306 -17.66 -2.59 -27.10
C ASP A 306 -18.11 -1.66 -25.98
N GLU A 307 -19.41 -1.36 -25.90
CA GLU A 307 -20.00 -0.57 -24.81
C GLU A 307 -19.74 -1.21 -23.43
N ASP A 308 -19.95 -2.52 -23.29
CA ASP A 308 -19.72 -3.23 -22.03
C ASP A 308 -18.23 -3.32 -21.68
N ILE A 309 -17.37 -3.45 -22.70
CA ILE A 309 -15.91 -3.43 -22.52
C ILE A 309 -15.45 -2.06 -22.03
N LEU A 310 -15.93 -0.97 -22.66
CA LEU A 310 -15.60 0.39 -22.27
C LEU A 310 -16.17 0.72 -20.88
N HIS A 311 -17.37 0.23 -20.57
CA HIS A 311 -17.98 0.38 -19.25
C HIS A 311 -17.12 -0.33 -18.17
N ALA A 312 -16.78 -1.60 -18.36
CA ALA A 312 -15.92 -2.34 -17.44
C ALA A 312 -14.54 -1.68 -17.28
N ALA A 313 -13.95 -1.18 -18.36
CA ALA A 313 -12.70 -0.43 -18.30
C ALA A 313 -12.85 0.88 -17.50
N ALA A 314 -13.94 1.63 -17.71
CA ALA A 314 -14.21 2.87 -16.98
C ALA A 314 -14.39 2.63 -15.47
N VAL A 315 -15.05 1.52 -15.10
CA VAL A 315 -15.15 1.08 -13.70
C VAL A 315 -13.78 0.74 -13.14
N ALA A 316 -12.95 -0.05 -13.85
CA ALA A 316 -11.60 -0.36 -13.40
C ALA A 316 -10.73 0.90 -13.20
N ALA A 317 -10.86 1.89 -14.09
CA ALA A 317 -10.23 3.20 -13.94
C ALA A 317 -10.75 3.98 -12.73
N GLY A 318 -12.05 3.90 -12.43
CA GLY A 318 -12.69 4.53 -11.28
C GLY A 318 -12.11 4.07 -9.95
N TYR A 319 -11.76 2.79 -9.83
CA TYR A 319 -11.14 2.21 -8.62
C TYR A 319 -9.62 2.06 -8.78
N SER A 320 -8.98 3.07 -9.38
CA SER A 320 -7.53 3.15 -9.55
C SER A 320 -6.97 4.46 -9.01
N ARG A 321 -5.64 4.58 -8.97
CA ARG A 321 -4.97 5.83 -8.63
C ARG A 321 -5.34 6.98 -9.59
N GLY A 322 -5.72 6.66 -10.82
CA GLY A 322 -6.11 7.61 -11.86
C GLY A 322 -7.58 8.04 -11.81
N GLN A 323 -8.32 7.73 -10.73
CA GLN A 323 -9.75 8.02 -10.62
C GLN A 323 -10.16 9.49 -10.87
N ASN A 324 -9.26 10.43 -10.64
CA ASN A 324 -9.49 11.87 -10.83
C ASN A 324 -8.93 12.38 -12.17
N ASP A 325 -8.32 11.52 -12.97
CA ASP A 325 -7.77 11.89 -14.27
C ASP A 325 -8.89 11.98 -15.31
N THR A 326 -8.72 12.86 -16.31
CA THR A 326 -9.69 12.99 -17.41
C THR A 326 -9.83 11.69 -18.22
N ARG A 327 -8.72 10.96 -18.40
CA ARG A 327 -8.67 9.69 -19.12
C ARG A 327 -7.57 8.80 -18.55
N VAL A 328 -7.93 7.59 -18.17
CA VAL A 328 -7.00 6.55 -17.70
C VAL A 328 -6.83 5.50 -18.79
N GLU A 329 -5.59 5.05 -18.98
CA GLU A 329 -5.31 3.89 -19.83
C GLU A 329 -5.58 2.60 -19.04
N VAL A 330 -6.39 1.71 -19.60
CA VAL A 330 -6.80 0.46 -18.95
C VAL A 330 -6.39 -0.70 -19.83
N MET A 331 -5.66 -1.66 -19.25
CA MET A 331 -5.32 -2.90 -19.93
C MET A 331 -6.52 -3.86 -19.91
N ILE A 332 -6.72 -4.55 -21.03
CA ILE A 332 -7.75 -5.56 -21.23
C ILE A 332 -7.04 -6.83 -21.69
N ALA A 333 -7.28 -7.93 -20.98
CA ALA A 333 -6.71 -9.23 -21.31
C ALA A 333 -7.78 -10.32 -21.23
N ASP A 334 -7.62 -11.38 -22.01
CA ASP A 334 -8.34 -12.63 -21.75
C ASP A 334 -7.83 -13.22 -20.42
N GLY A 335 -8.71 -13.81 -19.62
CA GLY A 335 -8.34 -14.44 -18.35
C GLY A 335 -7.22 -15.48 -18.49
N ARG A 336 -7.14 -16.19 -19.63
CA ARG A 336 -6.05 -17.15 -19.92
C ARG A 336 -4.66 -16.51 -19.98
N ALA A 337 -4.58 -15.22 -20.29
CA ALA A 337 -3.34 -14.46 -20.44
C ALA A 337 -2.86 -13.85 -19.12
N VAL A 338 -3.68 -13.89 -18.07
CA VAL A 338 -3.38 -13.35 -16.74
C VAL A 338 -2.95 -14.48 -15.81
N LYS A 339 -1.76 -14.37 -15.22
CA LYS A 339 -1.19 -15.40 -14.34
C LYS A 339 -0.64 -14.78 -13.07
N LYS A 340 -0.81 -15.47 -11.95
CA LYS A 340 -0.08 -15.16 -10.72
C LYS A 340 1.23 -15.94 -10.69
N PRO A 341 2.40 -15.28 -10.60
CA PRO A 341 3.66 -16.00 -10.40
C PRO A 341 3.68 -16.78 -9.08
N LYS A 342 4.32 -17.95 -9.07
CA LYS A 342 4.41 -18.79 -7.86
C LYS A 342 5.19 -18.05 -6.77
N GLY A 343 4.58 -17.91 -5.59
CA GLY A 343 5.20 -17.20 -4.46
C GLY A 343 5.11 -15.67 -4.53
N ALA A 344 4.47 -15.12 -5.56
CA ALA A 344 4.20 -13.68 -5.62
C ALA A 344 3.23 -13.24 -4.51
N ARG A 345 3.39 -11.98 -4.07
CA ARG A 345 2.48 -11.34 -3.12
C ARG A 345 1.04 -11.30 -3.69
N PRO A 346 0.00 -11.26 -2.83
CA PRO A 346 -1.37 -11.05 -3.28
C PRO A 346 -1.50 -9.81 -4.19
N GLY A 347 -2.36 -9.89 -5.20
CA GLY A 347 -2.57 -8.81 -6.17
C GLY A 347 -1.51 -8.69 -7.27
N LEU A 348 -0.33 -9.31 -7.15
CA LEU A 348 0.67 -9.28 -8.22
C LEU A 348 0.34 -10.29 -9.31
N VAL A 349 0.24 -9.82 -10.56
CA VAL A 349 -0.05 -10.64 -11.74
C VAL A 349 0.91 -10.31 -12.88
N THR A 350 1.15 -11.29 -13.75
CA THR A 350 1.79 -11.11 -15.05
C THR A 350 0.74 -11.29 -16.14
N VAL A 351 0.82 -10.45 -17.17
CA VAL A 351 -0.12 -10.45 -18.29
C VAL A 351 0.69 -10.61 -19.56
N ASP A 352 0.48 -11.71 -20.28
CA ASP A 352 1.25 -12.05 -21.49
C ASP A 352 0.78 -11.25 -22.71
N ARG A 353 -0.53 -11.22 -22.95
CA ARG A 353 -1.15 -10.49 -24.08
C ARG A 353 -2.29 -9.64 -23.56
N PHE A 354 -2.21 -8.35 -23.84
CA PHE A 354 -3.26 -7.39 -23.53
C PHE A 354 -3.34 -6.33 -24.63
N ARG A 355 -4.46 -5.62 -24.67
CA ARG A 355 -4.63 -4.36 -25.39
C ARG A 355 -4.98 -3.27 -24.39
N THR A 356 -4.82 -2.01 -24.76
CA THR A 356 -5.22 -0.88 -23.91
C THR A 356 -6.36 -0.09 -24.53
N VAL A 357 -7.15 0.54 -23.67
CA VAL A 357 -8.16 1.54 -24.04
C VAL A 357 -8.04 2.75 -23.12
N ARG A 358 -8.37 3.94 -23.62
CA ARG A 358 -8.43 5.16 -22.80
C ARG A 358 -9.87 5.52 -22.50
N VAL A 359 -10.22 5.56 -21.22
CA VAL A 359 -11.59 5.76 -20.74
C VAL A 359 -11.64 6.83 -19.66
N ALA A 360 -12.80 7.48 -19.52
CA ALA A 360 -13.03 8.35 -18.37
C ALA A 360 -13.40 7.46 -17.17
N PRO A 361 -12.82 7.69 -15.98
CA PRO A 361 -13.15 6.90 -14.79
C PRO A 361 -14.62 7.02 -14.39
N ILE A 362 -15.23 5.92 -13.96
CA ILE A 362 -16.60 5.88 -13.42
C ILE A 362 -16.60 5.17 -12.07
N ARG A 363 -17.21 5.81 -11.07
CA ARG A 363 -17.54 5.17 -9.78
C ARG A 363 -18.97 4.69 -9.81
N LEU A 364 -19.18 3.41 -9.48
CA LEU A 364 -20.52 2.86 -9.32
C LEU A 364 -20.98 3.10 -7.88
N PRO A 365 -22.30 3.30 -7.66
CA PRO A 365 -22.86 3.37 -6.31
C PRO A 365 -22.52 2.10 -5.52
N GLU A 366 -22.28 2.23 -4.22
CA GLU A 366 -22.20 1.07 -3.34
C GLU A 366 -23.63 0.61 -3.03
N GLU A 367 -23.98 -0.62 -3.43
CA GLU A 367 -25.21 -1.30 -2.98
C GLU A 367 -25.05 -1.87 -1.57
#